data_AF-A0A9P6JND9-F1
#
_entry.id   AF-A0A9P6JND9-F1
#
_cell.length_a   1.000
_cell.length_b   1.000
_cell.length_c   1.000
_cell.angle_alpha   90.00
_cell.angle_beta   90.00
_cell.angle_gamma   90.00
#
_symmetry.space_group_name_H-M   'P 1'
#
loop_
_entity.id
_entity.type
_entity.pdbx_description
1 polymer ?
#
loop_
_entity_poly.entity_id
_entity_poly.type
_entity_poly.pdbx_seq_one_letter_code
_entity_poly.pdbx_strand_id
1 'polypeptide(L)'
;GVGMQNFTYTAAWEEFCHLTCVHSPKAYESLREYFPAPSQRNLRKKEARQPPFPMTICSCSFYLAEKHLKALDYTGPVGLSTDDTKLFAMFQLYYNLEKKAHYLIGATDGPILVANPENVREAIEEAQHRKAEKVNNLFALKTANTNKDSLGLVAPIIVAALPISDSMDAPALLDLHIKVLNGLIDRGIQVVSYACNGTEVERAVQRMFLDKTSKCKYRIKDPRDGGKDLVIVYGIY
;
A
#
# COMPACT_ATOMS: atom_id res chain seq x y z
N GLY A 1 -2.38 7.05 47.07
CA GLY A 1 -2.03 8.14 46.12
C GLY A 1 -2.93 8.02 44.93
N VAL A 2 -3.56 9.12 44.50
CA VAL A 2 -4.33 9.13 43.25
C VAL A 2 -3.30 8.93 42.14
N GLY A 3 -3.25 7.73 41.56
CA GLY A 3 -2.36 7.44 40.44
C GLY A 3 -2.64 8.38 39.28
N MET A 4 -1.74 8.44 38.29
CA MET A 4 -1.88 9.25 37.07
C MET A 4 -3.02 8.78 36.12
N GLN A 5 -4.09 8.22 36.66
CA GLN A 5 -5.32 7.89 35.96
C GLN A 5 -5.95 9.22 35.50
N ASN A 6 -6.13 9.37 34.18
CA ASN A 6 -6.64 10.57 33.48
C ASN A 6 -5.64 11.71 33.24
N PHE A 7 -4.33 11.47 33.33
CA PHE A 7 -3.36 12.47 32.87
C PHE A 7 -3.53 12.73 31.37
N THR A 8 -3.74 14.00 31.01
CA THR A 8 -3.84 14.41 29.61
C THR A 8 -2.45 14.79 29.12
N TYR A 9 -1.98 14.11 28.08
CA TYR A 9 -0.67 14.34 27.51
C TYR A 9 -0.75 15.39 26.39
N THR A 10 0.34 16.13 26.19
CA THR A 10 0.45 17.04 25.05
C THR A 10 0.54 16.25 23.75
N ALA A 11 0.01 16.80 22.65
CA ALA A 11 -0.01 16.11 21.36
C ALA A 11 1.39 15.66 20.90
N ALA A 12 2.41 16.51 21.08
CA ALA A 12 3.80 16.19 20.75
C ALA A 12 4.37 15.02 21.56
N TRP A 13 4.04 14.93 22.86
CA TRP A 13 4.48 13.81 23.69
C TRP A 13 3.77 12.50 23.31
N GLU A 14 2.47 12.58 22.98
CA GLU A 14 1.71 11.42 22.52
C GLU A 14 2.24 10.89 21.19
N GLU A 15 2.58 11.78 20.25
CA GLU A 15 3.18 11.43 18.97
C GLU A 15 4.54 10.76 19.16
N PHE A 16 5.42 11.34 19.99
CA PHE A 16 6.70 10.73 20.33
C PHE A 16 6.54 9.33 20.95
N CYS A 17 5.61 9.18 21.91
CA CYS A 17 5.30 7.89 22.53
C CYS A 17 4.77 6.88 21.50
N HIS A 18 3.92 7.32 20.59
CA HIS A 18 3.34 6.50 19.53
C HIS A 18 4.42 6.02 18.55
N LEU A 19 5.24 6.94 18.02
CA LEU A 19 6.38 6.61 17.15
C LEU A 19 7.37 5.66 17.82
N THR A 20 7.73 5.91 19.08
CA THR A 20 8.64 5.03 19.83
C THR A 20 8.04 3.63 20.00
N CYS A 21 6.74 3.54 20.31
CA CYS A 21 6.05 2.25 20.44
C CYS A 21 5.96 1.50 19.11
N VAL A 22 5.78 2.21 17.98
CA VAL A 22 5.75 1.62 16.63
C VAL A 22 7.14 1.11 16.21
N HIS A 23 8.20 1.88 16.46
CA HIS A 23 9.57 1.50 16.11
C HIS A 23 10.11 0.37 17.01
N SER A 24 9.87 0.43 18.31
CA SER A 24 10.33 -0.58 19.27
C SER A 24 9.45 -0.59 20.52
N PRO A 25 8.51 -1.55 20.62
CA PRO A 25 7.68 -1.72 21.82
C PRO A 25 8.51 -1.91 23.09
N LYS A 26 9.67 -2.59 22.99
CA LYS A 26 10.59 -2.80 24.11
C LYS A 26 11.24 -1.50 24.58
N ALA A 27 11.72 -0.67 23.65
CA ALA A 27 12.28 0.64 24.01
C ALA A 27 11.21 1.53 24.65
N TYR A 28 9.97 1.46 24.16
CA TYR A 28 8.85 2.16 24.75
C TYR A 28 8.51 1.68 26.16
N GLU A 29 8.59 0.37 26.42
CA GLU A 29 8.42 -0.18 27.77
C GLU A 29 9.47 0.35 28.73
N SER A 30 10.75 0.33 28.34
CA SER A 30 11.84 0.92 29.14
C SER A 30 11.63 2.42 29.36
N LEU A 31 11.19 3.17 28.34
CA LEU A 31 10.91 4.60 28.48
C LEU A 31 9.80 4.87 29.51
N ARG A 32 8.77 4.02 29.54
CA ARG A 32 7.63 4.15 30.46
C ARG A 32 7.99 3.85 31.91
N GLU A 33 9.12 3.18 32.18
CA GLU A 33 9.62 2.99 33.55
C GLU A 33 10.10 4.31 34.17
N TYR A 34 10.65 5.21 33.35
CA TYR A 34 11.23 6.47 33.81
C TYR A 34 10.34 7.69 33.56
N PHE A 35 9.49 7.66 32.54
CA PHE A 35 8.64 8.78 32.13
C PHE A 35 7.15 8.43 32.14
N PRO A 36 6.28 9.39 32.52
CA PRO A 36 4.84 9.20 32.40
C PRO A 36 4.45 9.14 30.92
N ALA A 37 4.03 7.97 30.47
CA ALA A 37 3.60 7.74 29.09
C ALA A 37 2.24 7.02 29.05
N PRO A 38 1.47 7.16 27.95
CA PRO A 38 0.26 6.38 27.73
C PRO A 38 0.51 4.86 27.88
N SER A 39 -0.55 4.09 28.11
CA SER A 39 -0.41 2.64 27.99
C SER A 39 -0.44 2.24 26.50
N GLN A 40 0.25 1.15 26.14
CA GLN A 40 0.17 0.57 24.79
C GLN A 40 -1.30 0.30 24.39
N ARG A 41 -2.14 -0.11 25.34
CA ARG A 41 -3.59 -0.31 25.12
C ARG A 41 -4.29 0.99 24.70
N ASN A 42 -3.93 2.12 25.29
CA ASN A 42 -4.50 3.41 24.92
C ASN A 42 -4.03 3.86 23.53
N LEU A 43 -2.75 3.61 23.19
CA LEU A 43 -2.24 3.85 21.85
C LEU A 43 -3.00 3.02 20.81
N ARG A 44 -3.16 1.71 21.02
CA ARG A 44 -3.93 0.81 20.14
C ARG A 44 -5.40 1.23 19.99
N LYS A 45 -6.03 1.72 21.06
CA LYS A 45 -7.40 2.26 20.99
C LYS A 45 -7.50 3.51 20.12
N LYS A 46 -6.46 4.36 20.12
CA LYS A 46 -6.39 5.53 19.25
C LYS A 46 -6.15 5.11 17.80
N GLU A 47 -5.25 4.17 17.56
CA GLU A 47 -5.02 3.59 16.22
C GLU A 47 -6.30 2.97 15.65
N ALA A 48 -7.05 2.22 16.45
CA ALA A 48 -8.32 1.62 16.04
C ALA A 48 -9.42 2.63 15.69
N ARG A 49 -9.26 3.92 16.07
CA ARG A 49 -10.15 5.02 15.69
C ARG A 49 -9.70 5.73 14.42
N GLN A 50 -8.47 5.50 13.97
CA GLN A 50 -8.01 6.03 12.68
C GLN A 50 -8.78 5.34 11.54
N PRO A 51 -9.02 6.05 10.43
CA PRO A 51 -9.69 5.45 9.28
C PRO A 51 -8.92 4.22 8.82
N PRO A 52 -9.60 3.08 8.62
CA PRO A 52 -8.92 1.86 8.22
C PRO A 52 -8.38 1.97 6.80
N PHE A 53 -7.29 1.25 6.54
CA PHE A 53 -6.80 1.12 5.17
C PHE A 53 -7.84 0.39 4.31
N PRO A 54 -8.18 0.87 3.10
CA PRO A 54 -9.18 0.23 2.25
C PRO A 54 -8.81 -1.22 1.89
N MET A 55 -9.80 -2.11 1.96
CA MET A 55 -9.62 -3.54 1.64
C MET A 55 -9.61 -3.84 0.13
N THR A 56 -9.97 -2.87 -0.71
CA THR A 56 -10.06 -3.01 -2.16
C THR A 56 -9.54 -1.73 -2.84
N ILE A 57 -9.20 -1.82 -4.13
CA ILE A 57 -8.91 -0.62 -4.94
C ILE A 57 -10.21 0.18 -5.10
N CYS A 58 -10.30 1.31 -4.40
CA CYS A 58 -11.46 2.19 -4.41
C CYS A 58 -11.06 3.67 -4.38
N SER A 59 -12.03 4.57 -4.54
CA SER A 59 -11.81 6.02 -4.51
C SER A 59 -11.16 6.52 -3.21
N CYS A 60 -11.39 5.82 -2.08
CA CYS A 60 -10.77 6.14 -0.79
C CYS A 60 -9.24 5.93 -0.84
N SER A 61 -8.76 4.87 -1.47
CA SER A 61 -7.31 4.61 -1.65
C SER A 61 -6.61 5.78 -2.33
N PHE A 62 -7.18 6.28 -3.42
CA PHE A 62 -6.60 7.39 -4.18
C PHE A 62 -6.73 8.73 -3.43
N TYR A 63 -7.84 8.93 -2.70
CA TYR A 63 -7.99 10.08 -1.82
C TYR A 63 -6.95 10.12 -0.69
N LEU A 64 -6.65 8.96 -0.08
CA LEU A 64 -5.60 8.86 0.93
C LEU A 64 -4.22 9.18 0.32
N ALA A 65 -3.92 8.63 -0.86
CA ALA A 65 -2.69 8.95 -1.58
C ALA A 65 -2.57 10.46 -1.89
N GLU A 66 -3.62 11.07 -2.41
CA GLU A 66 -3.71 12.52 -2.66
C GLU A 66 -3.49 13.33 -1.37
N LYS A 67 -4.14 12.94 -0.26
CA LYS A 67 -3.99 13.59 1.04
C LYS A 67 -2.55 13.51 1.56
N HIS A 68 -1.89 12.36 1.38
CA HIS A 68 -0.49 12.20 1.75
C HIS A 68 0.44 13.07 0.90
N LEU A 69 0.24 13.14 -0.41
CA LEU A 69 1.02 14.01 -1.30
C LEU A 69 0.82 15.49 -0.95
N LYS A 70 -0.41 15.91 -0.65
CA LYS A 70 -0.73 17.27 -0.17
C LYS A 70 -0.09 17.59 1.17
N ALA A 71 -0.07 16.63 2.10
CA ALA A 71 0.58 16.81 3.40
C ALA A 71 2.11 16.97 3.29
N LEU A 72 2.70 16.41 2.23
CA LEU A 72 4.11 16.57 1.88
C LEU A 72 4.39 17.81 1.02
N ASP A 73 3.35 18.59 0.68
CA ASP A 73 3.42 19.73 -0.25
C ASP A 73 4.08 19.35 -1.59
N TYR A 74 3.85 18.12 -2.06
CA TYR A 74 4.47 17.59 -3.26
C TYR A 74 3.49 17.58 -4.44
N THR A 75 3.78 18.39 -5.45
CA THR A 75 3.00 18.50 -6.70
C THR A 75 3.72 17.90 -7.91
N GLY A 76 4.90 17.29 -7.68
CA GLY A 76 5.73 16.77 -8.75
C GLY A 76 5.26 15.42 -9.29
N PRO A 77 5.97 14.88 -10.29
CA PRO A 77 5.67 13.56 -10.83
C PRO A 77 5.98 12.45 -9.83
N VAL A 78 5.22 11.35 -9.88
CA VAL A 78 5.40 10.18 -9.01
C VAL A 78 5.73 8.94 -9.81
N GLY A 79 6.53 8.06 -9.22
CA GLY A 79 6.75 6.70 -9.72
C GLY A 79 5.82 5.72 -9.01
N LEU A 80 5.15 4.86 -9.77
CA LEU A 80 4.36 3.77 -9.26
C LEU A 80 5.19 2.48 -9.33
N SER A 81 5.38 1.81 -8.20
CA SER A 81 6.01 0.50 -8.15
C SER A 81 5.06 -0.54 -7.61
N THR A 82 5.09 -1.73 -8.20
CA THR A 82 4.39 -2.91 -7.71
C THR A 82 5.39 -3.94 -7.26
N ASP A 83 5.09 -4.59 -6.12
CA ASP A 83 5.84 -5.74 -5.66
C ASP A 83 4.89 -6.80 -5.07
N ASP A 84 5.36 -8.03 -5.17
CA ASP A 84 4.67 -9.24 -4.75
C ASP A 84 5.29 -9.75 -3.46
N THR A 85 4.51 -9.83 -2.38
CA THR A 85 4.99 -10.32 -1.09
C THR A 85 4.26 -11.59 -0.69
N LYS A 86 5.03 -12.65 -0.42
CA LYS A 86 4.49 -13.89 0.14
C LYS A 86 4.10 -13.65 1.60
N LEU A 87 2.84 -13.90 1.92
CA LEU A 87 2.34 -13.91 3.30
C LEU A 87 1.90 -15.33 3.68
N PHE A 88 1.71 -15.56 4.97
CA PHE A 88 1.04 -16.78 5.42
C PHE A 88 -0.40 -16.78 4.93
N ALA A 89 -0.77 -17.82 4.18
CA ALA A 89 -2.14 -18.03 3.78
C ALA A 89 -2.99 -18.24 5.03
N MET A 90 -3.79 -17.24 5.40
CA MET A 90 -4.69 -17.29 6.55
C MET A 90 -5.93 -16.43 6.29
N PHE A 91 -7.09 -16.91 6.71
CA PHE A 91 -8.27 -16.07 6.79
C PHE A 91 -8.27 -15.32 8.12
N GLN A 92 -8.49 -14.02 8.05
CA GLN A 92 -8.58 -13.18 9.23
C GLN A 92 -9.93 -12.47 9.25
N LEU A 93 -10.64 -12.61 10.37
CA LEU A 93 -11.87 -11.87 10.60
C LEU A 93 -11.53 -10.43 10.96
N TYR A 94 -12.09 -9.50 10.20
CA TYR A 94 -11.88 -8.07 10.36
C TYR A 94 -13.22 -7.37 10.55
N TYR A 95 -13.35 -6.54 11.58
CA TYR A 95 -14.57 -5.76 11.81
C TYR A 95 -14.43 -4.38 11.18
N ASN A 96 -15.32 -4.06 10.24
CA ASN A 96 -15.38 -2.74 9.65
C ASN A 96 -16.40 -1.87 10.42
N LEU A 97 -15.93 -0.81 11.06
CA LEU A 97 -16.73 0.12 11.85
C LEU A 97 -17.76 0.91 11.02
N GLU A 98 -17.42 1.30 9.79
CA GLU A 98 -18.31 2.08 8.92
C GLU A 98 -19.52 1.26 8.49
N LYS A 99 -19.26 0.00 8.07
CA LYS A 99 -20.30 -0.92 7.62
C LYS A 99 -20.93 -1.73 8.75
N LYS A 100 -20.41 -1.58 9.97
CA LYS A 100 -20.82 -2.31 11.19
C LYS A 100 -20.91 -3.83 10.99
N ALA A 101 -19.97 -4.39 10.23
CA ALA A 101 -20.03 -5.78 9.80
C ALA A 101 -18.66 -6.46 9.87
N HIS A 102 -18.68 -7.78 10.03
CA HIS A 102 -17.49 -8.61 9.97
C HIS A 102 -17.20 -9.00 8.52
N TYR A 103 -15.94 -8.90 8.14
CA TYR A 103 -15.41 -9.29 6.84
C TYR A 103 -14.33 -10.34 7.04
N LEU A 104 -14.37 -11.40 6.25
CA LEU A 104 -13.28 -12.36 6.13
C LEU A 104 -12.30 -11.84 5.09
N ILE A 105 -11.08 -11.52 5.52
CA ILE A 105 -9.97 -11.07 4.68
C ILE A 105 -9.04 -12.26 4.40
N GLY A 106 -8.46 -12.30 3.19
CA GLY A 106 -7.51 -13.34 2.77
C GLY A 106 -7.99 -14.19 1.60
N ALA A 107 -9.14 -13.88 1.00
CA ALA A 107 -9.62 -14.49 -0.23
C ALA A 107 -9.19 -13.68 -1.47
N THR A 108 -8.96 -14.35 -2.60
CA THR A 108 -8.57 -13.72 -3.88
C THR A 108 -9.65 -12.81 -4.47
N ASP A 109 -10.92 -13.13 -4.24
CA ASP A 109 -12.07 -12.40 -4.82
C ASP A 109 -12.46 -11.16 -4.00
N GLY A 110 -11.67 -10.82 -2.97
CA GLY A 110 -11.92 -9.71 -2.06
C GLY A 110 -12.56 -10.14 -0.73
N PRO A 111 -12.93 -9.17 0.12
CA PRO A 111 -13.43 -9.44 1.47
C PRO A 111 -14.83 -10.05 1.45
N ILE A 112 -15.00 -11.19 2.13
CA ILE A 112 -16.28 -11.89 2.22
C ILE A 112 -17.07 -11.35 3.41
N LEU A 113 -18.29 -10.87 3.19
CA LEU A 113 -19.15 -10.41 4.28
C LEU A 113 -19.62 -11.60 5.12
N VAL A 114 -19.35 -11.57 6.41
CA VAL A 114 -19.83 -12.56 7.38
C VAL A 114 -20.99 -11.93 8.16
N ALA A 115 -22.21 -12.30 7.80
CA ALA A 115 -23.43 -11.76 8.42
C ALA A 115 -23.61 -12.23 9.87
N ASN A 116 -23.13 -13.43 10.21
CA ASN A 116 -23.22 -13.99 11.56
C ASN A 116 -21.83 -14.49 12.04
N PRO A 117 -21.26 -13.94 13.13
CA PRO A 117 -19.97 -14.37 13.65
C PRO A 117 -19.92 -15.84 14.10
N GLU A 118 -21.06 -16.48 14.38
CA GLU A 118 -21.11 -17.92 14.71
C GLU A 118 -20.93 -18.82 13.47
N ASN A 119 -21.22 -18.31 12.28
CA ASN A 119 -21.08 -19.06 11.01
C ASN A 119 -19.72 -18.81 10.34
N VAL A 120 -18.75 -18.22 11.05
CA VAL A 120 -17.41 -17.94 10.52
C VAL A 120 -16.73 -19.22 10.05
N ARG A 121 -16.99 -20.35 10.71
CA ARG A 121 -16.40 -21.65 10.34
C ARG A 121 -16.90 -22.14 8.98
N GLU A 122 -18.20 -22.04 8.73
CA GLU A 122 -18.81 -22.39 7.44
C GLU A 122 -18.29 -21.47 6.34
N ALA A 123 -18.21 -20.16 6.60
CA ALA A 123 -17.65 -19.19 5.67
C ALA A 123 -16.18 -19.45 5.35
N ILE A 124 -15.39 -19.96 6.31
CA ILE A 124 -13.99 -20.36 6.10
C ILE A 124 -13.91 -21.64 5.26
N GLU A 125 -14.73 -22.64 5.55
CA GLU A 125 -14.77 -23.91 4.82
C GLU A 125 -15.20 -23.69 3.35
N GLU A 126 -16.22 -22.85 3.13
CA GLU A 126 -16.61 -22.42 1.79
C GLU A 126 -15.54 -21.56 1.11
N ALA A 127 -14.80 -20.72 1.84
CA ALA A 127 -13.76 -19.88 1.24
C ALA A 127 -12.43 -20.62 1.02
N GLN A 128 -12.26 -21.84 1.55
CA GLN A 128 -10.97 -22.54 1.60
C GLN A 128 -10.33 -22.74 0.23
N HIS A 129 -11.14 -22.91 -0.83
CA HIS A 129 -10.66 -23.05 -2.21
C HIS A 129 -10.24 -21.72 -2.87
N ARG A 130 -10.51 -20.58 -2.24
CA ARG A 130 -10.17 -19.22 -2.73
C ARG A 130 -9.15 -18.52 -1.85
N LYS A 131 -8.48 -19.28 -1.00
CA LYS A 131 -7.49 -18.79 -0.06
C LYS A 131 -6.30 -18.22 -0.82
N ALA A 132 -5.98 -16.96 -0.58
CA ALA A 132 -4.81 -16.33 -1.18
C ALA A 132 -3.54 -16.82 -0.48
N GLU A 133 -2.58 -17.29 -1.27
CA GLU A 133 -1.25 -17.69 -0.79
C GLU A 133 -0.25 -16.54 -0.82
N LYS A 134 -0.63 -15.41 -1.44
CA LYS A 134 0.15 -14.18 -1.53
C LYS A 134 -0.71 -12.94 -1.29
N VAL A 135 -0.09 -11.90 -0.73
CA VAL A 135 -0.60 -10.53 -0.87
C VAL A 135 0.23 -9.89 -1.96
N ASN A 136 -0.41 -9.72 -3.11
CA ASN A 136 0.24 -9.24 -4.31
C ASN A 136 -0.41 -7.95 -4.79
N ASN A 137 0.45 -7.09 -5.31
CA ASN A 137 0.22 -5.68 -5.60
C ASN A 137 0.17 -4.77 -4.38
N LEU A 138 1.30 -4.66 -3.69
CA LEU A 138 1.61 -3.43 -2.96
C LEU A 138 1.89 -2.34 -4.01
N PHE A 139 0.90 -1.50 -4.30
CA PHE A 139 1.11 -0.32 -5.13
C PHE A 139 1.73 0.76 -4.27
N ALA A 140 3.03 0.98 -4.43
CA ALA A 140 3.76 1.99 -3.70
C ALA A 140 4.08 3.18 -4.62
N LEU A 141 3.68 4.38 -4.20
CA LEU A 141 4.07 5.64 -4.83
C LEU A 141 5.38 6.12 -4.22
N LYS A 142 6.32 6.46 -5.10
CA LYS A 142 7.58 7.11 -4.75
C LYS A 142 7.58 8.50 -5.37
N THR A 143 7.82 9.52 -4.55
CA THR A 143 8.04 10.88 -5.06
C THR A 143 9.40 10.92 -5.74
N ALA A 144 9.45 11.48 -6.95
CA ALA A 144 10.69 11.72 -7.66
C ALA A 144 11.34 13.00 -7.11
N ASN A 145 11.74 13.00 -5.84
CA ASN A 145 12.46 14.15 -5.28
C ASN A 145 13.82 14.28 -5.98
N THR A 146 13.90 15.24 -6.90
CA THR A 146 15.10 15.69 -7.60
C THR A 146 15.66 16.99 -7.02
N ASN A 147 14.96 17.57 -6.02
CA ASN A 147 15.45 18.76 -5.33
C ASN A 147 16.63 18.38 -4.44
N LYS A 148 17.77 18.95 -4.80
CA LYS A 148 19.11 18.72 -4.23
C LYS A 148 19.18 18.96 -2.71
N ASP A 149 18.23 19.70 -2.15
CA ASP A 149 18.21 20.15 -0.75
C ASP A 149 17.35 19.27 0.17
N SER A 150 16.58 18.33 -0.37
CA SER A 150 15.78 17.38 0.40
C SER A 150 15.97 15.96 -0.13
N LEU A 151 17.20 15.47 0.03
CA LEU A 151 17.61 14.07 -0.06
C LEU A 151 17.06 13.24 1.12
N GLY A 152 15.83 13.53 1.55
CA GLY A 152 15.09 12.73 2.51
C GLY A 152 14.38 11.63 1.76
N LEU A 153 14.70 10.37 2.08
CA LEU A 153 13.89 9.22 1.67
C LEU A 153 12.47 9.43 2.21
N VAL A 154 11.58 9.96 1.38
CA VAL A 154 10.15 9.96 1.68
C VAL A 154 9.70 8.52 1.65
N ALA A 155 9.11 8.06 2.75
CA ALA A 155 8.57 6.71 2.84
C ALA A 155 7.56 6.48 1.70
N PRO A 156 7.63 5.33 0.99
CA PRO A 156 6.69 5.05 -0.08
C PRO A 156 5.24 5.08 0.43
N ILE A 157 4.35 5.72 -0.32
CA ILE A 157 2.93 5.79 0.03
C ILE A 157 2.24 4.56 -0.57
N ILE A 158 1.64 3.74 0.29
CA ILE A 158 0.90 2.55 -0.15
C ILE A 158 -0.50 3.01 -0.63
N VAL A 159 -0.80 2.76 -1.90
CA VAL A 159 -2.09 3.09 -2.53
C VAL A 159 -3.09 1.96 -2.35
N ALA A 160 -2.66 0.74 -2.62
CA ALA A 160 -3.48 -0.46 -2.50
C ALA A 160 -2.61 -1.66 -2.14
N ALA A 161 -3.23 -2.62 -1.45
CA ALA A 161 -2.68 -3.93 -1.15
C ALA A 161 -3.79 -4.94 -1.37
N LEU A 162 -3.61 -5.88 -2.30
CA LEU A 162 -4.63 -6.87 -2.64
C LEU A 162 -4.12 -8.30 -2.38
N PRO A 163 -4.98 -9.22 -1.98
CA PRO A 163 -4.68 -10.65 -2.06
C PRO A 163 -4.79 -11.13 -3.51
N ILE A 164 -3.78 -11.85 -4.04
CA ILE A 164 -3.90 -12.53 -5.34
C ILE A 164 -3.39 -13.97 -5.26
N SER A 165 -3.79 -14.82 -6.22
CA SER A 165 -3.30 -16.19 -6.34
C SER A 165 -1.97 -16.29 -7.09
N ASP A 166 -1.22 -17.37 -6.85
CA ASP A 166 0.01 -17.70 -7.59
C ASP A 166 -0.22 -17.94 -9.09
N SER A 167 -1.47 -18.21 -9.47
CA SER A 167 -1.91 -18.56 -10.81
C SER A 167 -2.54 -17.40 -11.59
N MET A 168 -2.53 -16.17 -11.04
CA MET A 168 -3.12 -15.02 -11.73
C MET A 168 -2.38 -14.76 -13.05
N ASP A 169 -3.16 -14.59 -14.12
CA ASP A 169 -2.63 -14.38 -15.46
C ASP A 169 -2.33 -12.90 -15.74
N ALA A 170 -1.52 -12.65 -16.77
CA ALA A 170 -1.13 -11.29 -17.15
C ALA A 170 -2.33 -10.39 -17.51
N PRO A 171 -3.39 -10.86 -18.20
CA PRO A 171 -4.56 -10.03 -18.47
C PRO A 171 -5.30 -9.58 -17.20
N ALA A 172 -5.58 -10.47 -16.24
CA ALA A 172 -6.26 -10.07 -15.00
C ALA A 172 -5.41 -9.12 -14.17
N LEU A 173 -4.09 -9.34 -14.15
CA LEU A 173 -3.15 -8.45 -13.47
C LEU A 173 -3.14 -7.05 -14.14
N LEU A 174 -3.13 -6.98 -15.47
CA LEU A 174 -3.20 -5.72 -16.21
C LEU A 174 -4.46 -4.91 -15.88
N ASP A 175 -5.62 -5.55 -15.70
CA ASP A 175 -6.85 -4.85 -15.36
C ASP A 175 -6.78 -4.18 -13.98
N LEU A 176 -6.14 -4.84 -13.00
CA LEU A 176 -5.87 -4.23 -11.70
C LEU A 176 -4.95 -3.02 -11.83
N HIS A 177 -3.91 -3.12 -12.65
CA HIS A 177 -2.93 -2.06 -12.84
C HIS A 177 -3.55 -0.83 -13.50
N ILE A 178 -4.37 -1.05 -14.54
CA ILE A 178 -5.12 0.02 -15.21
C ILE A 178 -6.10 0.67 -14.24
N LYS A 179 -6.79 -0.11 -13.40
CA LYS A 179 -7.71 0.45 -12.40
C LYS A 179 -7.00 1.37 -11.41
N VAL A 180 -5.80 1.00 -10.96
CA VAL A 180 -4.98 1.87 -10.09
C VAL A 180 -4.51 3.11 -10.84
N LEU A 181 -4.00 2.95 -12.06
CA LEU A 181 -3.49 4.06 -12.84
C LEU A 181 -4.57 5.10 -13.15
N ASN A 182 -5.73 4.65 -13.62
CA ASN A 182 -6.88 5.53 -13.89
C ASN A 182 -7.32 6.25 -12.62
N GLY A 183 -7.43 5.55 -11.48
CA GLY A 183 -7.82 6.18 -10.23
C GLY A 183 -6.82 7.22 -9.70
N LEU A 184 -5.54 7.09 -10.02
CA LEU A 184 -4.52 8.10 -9.72
C LEU A 184 -4.63 9.29 -10.69
N ILE A 185 -4.80 9.02 -11.99
CA ILE A 185 -4.95 10.06 -13.03
C ILE A 185 -6.22 10.90 -12.78
N ASP A 186 -7.33 10.27 -12.43
CA ASP A 186 -8.61 10.93 -12.08
C ASP A 186 -8.45 11.91 -10.90
N ARG A 187 -7.44 11.71 -10.05
CA ARG A 187 -7.08 12.58 -8.93
C ARG A 187 -6.01 13.62 -9.28
N GLY A 188 -5.62 13.72 -10.55
CA GLY A 188 -4.59 14.64 -11.02
C GLY A 188 -3.18 14.26 -10.59
N ILE A 189 -2.94 13.00 -10.19
CA ILE A 189 -1.62 12.53 -9.78
C ILE A 189 -0.85 12.09 -11.03
N GLN A 190 0.23 12.81 -11.35
CA GLN A 190 1.03 12.54 -12.54
C GLN A 190 1.99 11.36 -12.33
N VAL A 191 1.60 10.17 -12.80
CA VAL A 191 2.47 8.98 -12.79
C VAL A 191 3.39 8.99 -14.01
N VAL A 192 4.71 9.04 -13.80
CA VAL A 192 5.72 9.13 -14.88
C VAL A 192 6.54 7.88 -15.08
N SER A 193 6.62 7.03 -14.07
CA SER A 193 7.36 5.77 -14.14
C SER A 193 6.55 4.66 -13.51
N TYR A 194 6.66 3.49 -14.12
CA TYR A 194 5.98 2.29 -13.70
C TYR A 194 7.00 1.16 -13.58
N ALA A 195 7.15 0.61 -12.38
CA ALA A 195 8.13 -0.43 -12.08
C ALA A 195 7.41 -1.69 -11.56
N CYS A 196 7.65 -2.82 -12.22
CA CYS A 196 7.28 -4.16 -11.73
C CYS A 196 8.54 -4.97 -11.47
N ASN A 197 8.37 -6.07 -10.74
CA ASN A 197 9.41 -7.07 -10.68
C ASN A 197 9.57 -7.77 -12.05
N GLY A 198 10.67 -8.47 -12.23
CA GLY A 198 11.11 -9.04 -13.51
C GLY A 198 10.52 -10.40 -13.83
N THR A 199 9.39 -10.79 -13.22
CA THR A 199 8.77 -12.10 -13.52
C THR A 199 8.23 -12.12 -14.94
N GLU A 200 8.11 -13.30 -15.56
CA GLU A 200 7.62 -13.40 -16.94
C GLU A 200 6.18 -12.88 -17.09
N VAL A 201 5.34 -13.07 -16.07
CA VAL A 201 3.96 -12.54 -16.03
C VAL A 201 3.97 -11.01 -16.02
N GLU A 202 4.77 -10.37 -15.17
CA GLU A 202 4.86 -8.91 -15.12
C GLU A 202 5.50 -8.31 -16.38
N ARG A 203 6.49 -8.98 -16.97
CA ARG A 203 7.03 -8.59 -18.29
C ARG A 203 5.96 -8.66 -19.37
N ALA A 204 5.10 -9.68 -19.33
CA ALA A 204 3.96 -9.76 -20.24
C ALA A 204 2.98 -8.61 -20.00
N VAL A 205 2.66 -8.27 -18.74
CA VAL A 205 1.85 -7.10 -18.40
C VAL A 205 2.45 -5.81 -18.95
N GLN A 206 3.76 -5.58 -18.80
CA GLN A 206 4.44 -4.41 -19.33
C GLN A 206 4.33 -4.31 -20.86
N ARG A 207 4.47 -5.44 -21.58
CA ARG A 207 4.29 -5.46 -23.04
C ARG A 207 2.84 -5.14 -23.43
N MET A 208 1.88 -5.77 -22.76
CA MET A 208 0.44 -5.51 -23.01
C MET A 208 0.06 -4.06 -22.67
N PHE A 209 0.66 -3.49 -21.63
CA PHE A 209 0.48 -2.08 -21.27
C PHE A 209 1.02 -1.18 -22.37
N LEU A 210 2.23 -1.46 -22.89
CA LEU A 210 2.80 -0.73 -24.02
C LEU A 210 1.94 -0.84 -25.29
N ASP A 211 1.28 -1.98 -25.52
CA ASP A 211 0.35 -2.16 -26.65
C ASP A 211 -0.90 -1.28 -26.54
N LYS A 212 -1.32 -0.92 -25.32
CA LYS A 212 -2.44 0.00 -25.06
C LYS A 212 -2.06 1.48 -25.11
N THR A 213 -0.77 1.81 -25.23
CA THR A 213 -0.25 3.18 -25.19
C THR A 213 0.32 3.64 -26.53
N SER A 214 0.48 4.96 -26.67
CA SER A 214 1.25 5.51 -27.79
C SER A 214 2.73 5.27 -27.56
N LYS A 215 3.33 4.35 -28.33
CA LYS A 215 4.74 3.94 -28.19
C LYS A 215 5.69 4.99 -28.73
N CYS A 216 6.58 5.47 -27.88
CA CYS A 216 7.70 6.33 -28.24
C CYS A 216 9.03 5.59 -28.00
N LYS A 217 10.06 5.96 -28.77
CA LYS A 217 11.40 5.40 -28.65
C LYS A 217 12.38 6.53 -28.42
N TYR A 218 13.17 6.43 -27.36
CA TYR A 218 14.30 7.29 -27.10
C TYR A 218 15.58 6.49 -27.26
N ARG A 219 16.56 7.04 -27.98
CA ARG A 219 17.84 6.38 -28.23
C ARG A 219 18.94 7.11 -27.46
N ILE A 220 19.64 6.40 -26.60
CA ILE A 220 20.85 6.87 -25.95
C ILE A 220 22.02 6.28 -26.72
N LYS A 221 22.83 7.16 -27.32
CA LYS A 221 24.03 6.75 -28.05
C LYS A 221 25.03 6.12 -27.11
N ASP A 222 25.62 4.99 -27.51
CA ASP A 222 26.73 4.39 -26.77
C ASP A 222 27.95 5.33 -26.88
N PRO A 223 28.64 5.65 -25.76
CA PRO A 223 29.83 6.49 -25.80
C PRO A 223 31.04 5.83 -26.49
N ARG A 224 30.98 4.53 -26.81
CA ARG A 224 32.05 3.80 -27.52
C ARG A 224 31.78 3.76 -29.02
N ASP A 225 32.80 4.01 -29.83
CA ASP A 225 32.73 3.83 -31.28
C ASP A 225 32.36 2.38 -31.62
N GLY A 226 31.24 2.20 -32.33
CA GLY A 226 30.70 0.89 -32.71
C GLY A 226 29.83 0.20 -31.65
N GLY A 227 29.55 0.84 -30.51
CA GLY A 227 28.61 0.34 -29.51
C GLY A 227 27.16 0.32 -30.01
N LYS A 228 26.32 -0.57 -29.47
CA LYS A 228 24.89 -0.60 -29.79
C LYS A 228 24.17 0.45 -28.94
N ASP A 229 23.49 1.38 -29.61
CA ASP A 229 22.63 2.37 -28.95
C ASP A 229 21.62 1.68 -28.01
N LEU A 230 21.46 2.25 -26.81
CA LEU A 230 20.43 1.82 -25.88
C LEU A 230 19.10 2.44 -26.32
N VAL A 231 18.14 1.59 -26.67
CA VAL A 231 16.79 2.02 -27.06
C VAL A 231 15.85 1.86 -25.88
N ILE A 232 15.39 2.98 -25.34
CA ILE A 232 14.33 3.03 -24.33
C ILE A 232 13.00 3.13 -25.06
N VAL A 233 12.07 2.22 -24.76
CA VAL A 233 10.70 2.27 -25.24
C VAL A 233 9.82 2.70 -24.09
N TYR A 234 9.00 3.73 -24.29
CA TYR A 234 8.04 4.22 -23.30
C TYR A 234 6.69 4.47 -23.95
N GLY A 235 5.63 4.31 -23.16
CA GLY A 235 4.27 4.57 -23.57
C GLY A 235 3.79 5.91 -23.05
N ILE A 236 3.08 6.67 -23.87
CA ILE A 236 2.26 7.79 -23.41
C ILE A 236 0.85 7.24 -23.22
N TYR A 237 0.42 7.20 -21.96
CA TYR A 237 -0.92 6.77 -21.53
C TYR A 237 -1.82 7.97 -21.32
#